data_AF-A0A428PKS2-F1
#
_entry.id   AF-A0A428PKS2-F1
#
_cell.length_a   1.000
_cell.length_b   1.000
_cell.length_c   1.000
_cell.angle_alpha   90.00
_cell.angle_beta   90.00
_cell.angle_gamma   90.00
#
_symmetry.space_group_name_H-M   'P 1'
#
loop_
_entity.id
_entity.type
_entity.pdbx_description
1 polymer ?
#
loop_
_entity_poly.entity_id
_entity_poly.type
_entity_poly.pdbx_seq_one_letter_code
_entity_poly.pdbx_strand_id
1 'polypeptide(L)'
;MAWTLALASLLLLALPRVGASPSQSSNYANGCAGLKERVQLPNATVHLSEVVKAGTNLTFTNYDPTCTLTSQVVKSDICRLSFDVATSSDSSVRFEAWLPLDWSGRFLGVGNGGLGGCFKYDDLNYGSSHGFATIGTNNGHDGNQGKPFYKHPGVVEDYAYRAIHLEAVLGKKIVQTFYGSRHKKSYYLGCSTGGRQGFKEAQEFPEDFDGIVAGAPAFDMTALFFWTGYLPKILGKPGSPSYLGAAEWNAVYDDILEQCDELDGVKDGVIEDPDLCQYRPEALICGKRKGANTCLTGAQAAAVRDVLSPAYGPEGELVYPRLQPGSNVTDRLVSSQPFGYLLDWMRYVVLENPEWDPWTFTVDDWVQLSGRDDYNVKTWNGDLSRVRDRGAKIIHFHGLQDPLISSDNSARYYNHVSQTMELSSKELDEFYRYFRISGMAHCRGGTGANKIGNNLDTLDKYEPESNVLAAIVNWVEKGKAPESVLGTQYALTRNKEKVASRKHCRYPRRNVYIGGDSSSPKSWRCE
;
A
#
# COMPACT_ATOMS: atom_id res chain seq x y z
N MET A 1 -33.55 -52.80 7.26
CA MET A 1 -34.29 -51.76 6.52
C MET A 1 -33.35 -50.60 6.28
N ALA A 2 -32.77 -50.51 5.09
CA ALA A 2 -31.92 -49.40 4.68
C ALA A 2 -32.81 -48.25 4.20
N TRP A 3 -32.62 -47.05 4.75
CA TRP A 3 -33.23 -45.82 4.24
C TRP A 3 -32.12 -44.93 3.71
N THR A 4 -32.04 -44.84 2.39
CA THR A 4 -31.19 -43.92 1.64
C THR A 4 -31.77 -42.51 1.69
N LEU A 5 -31.05 -41.58 2.33
CA LEU A 5 -31.29 -40.15 2.26
C LEU A 5 -30.68 -39.60 0.96
N ALA A 6 -31.54 -39.08 0.08
CA ALA A 6 -31.13 -38.40 -1.14
C ALA A 6 -30.56 -37.01 -0.81
N LEU A 7 -29.28 -36.80 -1.13
CA LEU A 7 -28.68 -35.46 -1.16
C LEU A 7 -29.15 -34.73 -2.41
N ALA A 8 -29.90 -33.64 -2.22
CA ALA A 8 -30.17 -32.67 -3.27
C ALA A 8 -28.92 -31.80 -3.49
N SER A 9 -28.20 -32.05 -4.59
CA SER A 9 -27.11 -31.20 -5.05
C SER A 9 -27.65 -29.85 -5.52
N LEU A 10 -27.48 -28.81 -4.73
CA LEU A 10 -27.63 -27.42 -5.20
C LEU A 10 -26.47 -27.11 -6.15
N LEU A 11 -26.74 -27.19 -7.46
CA LEU A 11 -25.90 -26.58 -8.49
C LEU A 11 -25.93 -25.05 -8.28
N LEU A 12 -24.85 -24.52 -7.70
CA LEU A 12 -24.52 -23.10 -7.82
C LEU A 12 -24.23 -22.81 -9.30
N LEU A 13 -25.25 -22.34 -10.02
CA LEU A 13 -25.08 -21.71 -11.32
C LEU A 13 -24.22 -20.46 -11.12
N ALA A 14 -22.98 -20.51 -11.59
CA ALA A 14 -22.15 -19.32 -11.73
C ALA A 14 -22.86 -18.38 -12.70
N LEU A 15 -23.39 -17.26 -12.20
CA LEU A 15 -23.86 -16.17 -13.06
C LEU A 15 -22.69 -15.71 -13.92
N PRO A 16 -22.82 -15.66 -15.26
CA PRO A 16 -21.76 -15.19 -16.12
C PRO A 16 -21.39 -13.76 -15.75
N ARG A 17 -20.10 -13.42 -15.82
CA ARG A 17 -19.65 -12.02 -15.74
C ARG A 17 -20.45 -11.23 -16.77
N VAL A 18 -21.17 -10.20 -16.32
CA VAL A 18 -21.85 -9.25 -17.21
C VAL A 18 -20.78 -8.33 -17.79
N GLY A 19 -20.07 -8.84 -18.79
CA GLY A 19 -19.18 -8.06 -19.66
C GLY A 19 -19.96 -7.37 -20.78
N ALA A 20 -19.30 -6.50 -21.52
CA ALA A 20 -19.88 -5.88 -22.70
C ALA A 20 -20.13 -6.93 -23.80
N SER A 21 -21.24 -6.82 -24.53
CA SER A 21 -21.47 -7.68 -25.70
C SER A 21 -20.43 -7.37 -26.79
N PRO A 22 -20.13 -8.32 -27.70
CA PRO A 22 -19.20 -8.08 -28.81
C PRO A 22 -19.53 -6.84 -29.66
N SER A 23 -20.83 -6.57 -29.86
CA SER A 23 -21.32 -5.37 -30.54
C SER A 23 -21.02 -4.07 -29.75
N GLN A 24 -21.13 -4.12 -28.42
CA GLN A 24 -20.87 -2.98 -27.55
C GLN A 24 -19.37 -2.68 -27.46
N SER A 25 -18.52 -3.70 -27.38
CA SER A 25 -17.06 -3.54 -27.42
C SER A 25 -16.59 -2.93 -28.74
N SER A 26 -17.19 -3.31 -29.87
CA SER A 26 -16.91 -2.68 -31.17
C SER A 26 -17.32 -1.20 -31.21
N ASN A 27 -18.47 -0.85 -30.63
CA ASN A 27 -18.90 0.54 -30.53
C ASN A 27 -17.93 1.38 -29.68
N TYR A 28 -17.44 0.86 -28.57
CA TYR A 28 -16.45 1.55 -27.74
C TYR A 28 -15.12 1.74 -28.46
N ALA A 29 -14.65 0.75 -29.22
CA ALA A 29 -13.45 0.90 -30.05
C ALA A 29 -13.62 2.05 -31.07
N ASN A 30 -14.73 2.09 -31.79
CA ASN A 30 -15.03 3.13 -32.77
C ASN A 30 -15.17 4.52 -32.13
N GLY A 31 -15.70 4.59 -30.91
CA GLY A 31 -15.92 5.84 -30.17
C GLY A 31 -14.70 6.36 -29.41
N CYS A 32 -13.59 5.61 -29.37
CA CYS A 32 -12.42 5.96 -28.59
C CYS A 32 -11.65 7.14 -29.18
N ALA A 33 -11.33 7.13 -30.47
CA ALA A 33 -10.61 8.24 -31.10
C ALA A 33 -11.36 9.57 -30.93
N GLY A 34 -12.70 9.53 -31.06
CA GLY A 34 -13.58 10.68 -30.87
C GLY A 34 -13.88 11.07 -29.42
N LEU A 35 -13.30 10.38 -28.42
CA LEU A 35 -13.53 10.71 -27.00
C LEU A 35 -12.85 12.04 -26.64
N LYS A 36 -11.68 12.36 -27.24
CA LYS A 36 -10.95 13.59 -26.91
C LYS A 36 -11.76 14.85 -27.22
N GLU A 37 -12.62 14.83 -28.26
CA GLU A 37 -13.48 15.96 -28.61
C GLU A 37 -14.79 15.98 -27.80
N ARG A 38 -15.24 14.82 -27.33
CA ARG A 38 -16.51 14.69 -26.57
C ARG A 38 -16.35 14.97 -25.09
N VAL A 39 -15.18 14.71 -24.53
CA VAL A 39 -14.92 14.93 -23.10
C VAL A 39 -14.70 16.42 -22.84
N GLN A 40 -15.55 17.00 -22.00
CA GLN A 40 -15.43 18.39 -21.57
C GLN A 40 -15.03 18.42 -20.10
N LEU A 41 -13.75 18.64 -19.82
CA LEU A 41 -13.21 18.70 -18.47
C LEU A 41 -12.77 20.15 -18.19
N PRO A 42 -13.22 20.78 -17.09
CA PRO A 42 -12.77 22.12 -16.72
C PRO A 42 -11.25 22.17 -16.57
N ASN A 43 -10.62 23.23 -17.09
CA ASN A 43 -9.17 23.50 -17.00
C ASN A 43 -8.27 22.38 -17.54
N ALA A 44 -8.80 21.49 -18.39
CA ALA A 44 -8.08 20.35 -18.89
C ALA A 44 -7.61 20.50 -20.35
N THR A 45 -6.45 19.94 -20.65
CA THR A 45 -5.95 19.73 -22.01
C THR A 45 -5.86 18.24 -22.28
N VAL A 46 -6.62 17.73 -23.24
CA VAL A 46 -6.58 16.31 -23.64
C VAL A 46 -5.52 16.12 -24.73
N HIS A 47 -4.59 15.19 -24.50
CA HIS A 47 -3.43 14.98 -25.38
C HIS A 47 -3.64 13.84 -26.36
N LEU A 48 -4.18 12.71 -25.89
CA LEU A 48 -4.42 11.52 -26.70
C LEU A 48 -5.71 10.82 -26.31
N SER A 49 -6.31 10.16 -27.29
CA SER A 49 -7.38 9.17 -27.08
C SER A 49 -7.26 8.09 -28.15
N GLU A 50 -6.87 6.88 -27.79
CA GLU A 50 -6.55 5.81 -28.74
C GLU A 50 -6.92 4.42 -28.24
N VAL A 51 -7.23 3.51 -29.17
CA VAL A 51 -7.44 2.10 -28.84
C VAL A 51 -6.09 1.42 -28.71
N VAL A 52 -5.86 0.78 -27.57
CA VAL A 52 -4.68 -0.07 -27.35
C VAL A 52 -5.16 -1.51 -27.19
N LYS A 53 -4.60 -2.41 -28.01
CA LYS A 53 -4.95 -3.83 -28.02
C LYS A 53 -4.21 -4.60 -26.92
N ALA A 54 -4.85 -5.65 -26.41
CA ALA A 54 -4.21 -6.60 -25.52
C ALA A 54 -2.94 -7.17 -26.18
N GLY A 55 -1.85 -7.27 -25.41
CA GLY A 55 -0.54 -7.69 -25.89
C GLY A 55 0.35 -6.56 -26.41
N THR A 56 -0.18 -5.35 -26.63
CA THR A 56 0.65 -4.19 -26.98
C THR A 56 1.57 -3.81 -25.82
N ASN A 57 2.87 -3.65 -26.10
CA ASN A 57 3.83 -3.10 -25.16
C ASN A 57 3.89 -1.57 -25.30
N LEU A 58 3.23 -0.85 -24.39
CA LEU A 58 3.32 0.61 -24.34
C LEU A 58 4.68 1.02 -23.79
N THR A 59 5.32 2.00 -24.41
CA THR A 59 6.58 2.59 -23.95
C THR A 59 6.35 4.03 -23.50
N PHE A 60 7.03 4.44 -22.43
CA PHE A 60 6.86 5.73 -21.78
C PHE A 60 8.16 6.53 -21.90
N THR A 61 8.42 7.11 -23.07
CA THR A 61 9.75 7.67 -23.43
C THR A 61 10.00 9.08 -22.91
N ASN A 62 8.97 9.82 -22.51
CA ASN A 62 9.07 11.21 -22.03
C ASN A 62 8.86 11.32 -20.51
N TYR A 63 9.35 10.32 -19.76
CA TYR A 63 9.16 10.22 -18.32
C TYR A 63 10.39 10.68 -17.54
N ASP A 64 10.17 11.15 -16.33
CA ASP A 64 11.27 11.46 -15.42
C ASP A 64 12.11 10.19 -15.17
N PRO A 65 13.46 10.26 -15.24
CA PRO A 65 14.33 9.09 -15.12
C PRO A 65 14.20 8.32 -13.79
N THR A 66 13.67 8.95 -12.74
CA THR A 66 13.45 8.30 -11.44
C THR A 66 12.21 7.41 -11.43
N CYS A 67 11.34 7.51 -12.45
CA CYS A 67 10.23 6.59 -12.67
C CYS A 67 10.73 5.35 -13.42
N THR A 68 10.92 4.25 -12.70
CA THR A 68 11.63 3.06 -13.20
C THR A 68 10.81 2.16 -14.13
N LEU A 69 9.49 2.29 -14.16
CA LEU A 69 8.62 1.53 -15.07
C LEU A 69 8.51 2.28 -16.41
N THR A 70 9.32 1.87 -17.39
CA THR A 70 9.43 2.54 -18.70
C THR A 70 8.56 1.90 -19.79
N SER A 71 7.96 0.74 -19.52
CA SER A 71 7.03 0.09 -20.44
C SER A 71 6.04 -0.81 -19.71
N GLN A 72 4.90 -1.07 -20.33
CA GLN A 72 3.86 -1.95 -19.81
C GLN A 72 3.16 -2.71 -20.94
N VAL A 73 3.17 -4.04 -20.87
CA VAL A 73 2.34 -4.88 -21.74
C VAL A 73 0.91 -4.83 -21.24
N VAL A 74 0.01 -4.30 -22.09
CA VAL A 74 -1.41 -4.15 -21.77
C VAL A 74 -2.12 -5.50 -21.84
N LYS A 75 -2.92 -5.84 -20.82
CA LYS A 75 -3.56 -7.16 -20.68
C LYS A 75 -4.96 -7.27 -21.27
N SER A 76 -5.59 -6.15 -21.63
CA SER A 76 -6.96 -6.09 -22.16
C SER A 76 -7.06 -5.01 -23.23
N ASP A 77 -7.99 -5.15 -24.17
CA ASP A 77 -8.30 -4.06 -25.09
C ASP A 77 -8.85 -2.86 -24.30
N ILE A 78 -8.23 -1.70 -24.46
CA ILE A 78 -8.60 -0.45 -23.78
C ILE A 78 -8.74 0.70 -24.77
N CYS A 79 -9.54 1.70 -24.41
CA CYS A 79 -9.37 3.07 -24.85
C CYS A 79 -8.48 3.79 -23.83
N ARG A 80 -7.29 4.22 -24.25
CA ARG A 80 -6.35 5.00 -23.45
C ARG A 80 -6.59 6.48 -23.72
N LEU A 81 -6.77 7.26 -22.66
CA LEU A 81 -6.89 8.72 -22.70
C LEU A 81 -5.83 9.32 -21.79
N SER A 82 -5.11 10.35 -22.25
CA SER A 82 -4.26 11.16 -21.37
C SER A 82 -4.61 12.63 -21.46
N PHE A 83 -4.55 13.31 -20.32
CA PHE A 83 -4.91 14.70 -20.19
C PHE A 83 -4.25 15.34 -18.97
N ASP A 84 -4.07 16.65 -19.02
CA ASP A 84 -3.56 17.43 -17.88
C ASP A 84 -4.63 18.40 -17.41
N VAL A 85 -4.63 18.73 -16.13
CA VAL A 85 -5.55 19.69 -15.50
C VAL A 85 -4.72 20.72 -14.77
N ALA A 86 -4.91 22.00 -15.10
CA ALA A 86 -4.37 23.08 -14.29
C ALA A 86 -5.11 23.15 -12.96
N THR A 87 -4.39 23.00 -11.84
CA THR A 87 -4.96 22.93 -10.50
C THR A 87 -4.77 24.24 -9.72
N SER A 88 -3.75 25.04 -10.07
CA SER A 88 -3.56 26.41 -9.63
C SER A 88 -2.88 27.24 -10.73
N SER A 89 -2.42 28.46 -10.41
CA SER A 89 -1.54 29.25 -11.29
C SER A 89 -0.13 28.68 -11.45
N ASP A 90 0.29 27.79 -10.55
CA ASP A 90 1.66 27.25 -10.46
C ASP A 90 1.73 25.72 -10.33
N SER A 91 0.60 25.01 -10.43
CA SER A 91 0.54 23.55 -10.39
C SER A 91 -0.43 22.97 -11.43
N SER A 92 -0.12 21.75 -11.87
CA SER A 92 -0.98 20.95 -12.74
C SER A 92 -0.82 19.47 -12.43
N VAL A 93 -1.89 18.71 -12.66
CA VAL A 93 -1.91 17.25 -12.48
C VAL A 93 -2.13 16.61 -13.84
N ARG A 94 -1.36 15.57 -14.13
CA ARG A 94 -1.49 14.75 -15.34
C ARG A 94 -2.21 13.47 -15.01
N PHE A 95 -3.02 13.00 -15.95
CA PHE A 95 -3.89 11.84 -15.78
C PHE A 95 -3.75 10.87 -16.95
N GLU A 96 -3.92 9.60 -16.64
CA GLU A 96 -4.05 8.49 -17.58
C GLU A 96 -5.32 7.72 -17.23
N ALA A 97 -6.20 7.53 -18.22
CA ALA A 97 -7.41 6.74 -18.07
C ALA A 97 -7.37 5.54 -19.03
N TRP A 98 -7.44 4.34 -18.47
CA TRP A 98 -7.46 3.07 -19.17
C TRP A 98 -8.88 2.50 -19.09
N LEU A 99 -9.63 2.70 -20.16
CA LEU A 99 -11.06 2.38 -20.26
C LEU A 99 -11.22 1.06 -21.02
N PRO A 100 -11.41 -0.10 -20.34
CA PRO A 100 -11.53 -1.38 -21.02
C PRO A 100 -12.75 -1.41 -21.95
N LEU A 101 -12.59 -2.06 -23.11
CA LEU A 101 -13.72 -2.27 -24.02
C LEU A 101 -14.72 -3.29 -23.46
N ASP A 102 -14.22 -4.26 -22.67
CA ASP A 102 -15.05 -5.12 -21.84
C ASP A 102 -15.19 -4.53 -20.42
N TRP A 103 -16.08 -3.55 -20.30
CA TRP A 103 -16.26 -2.81 -19.05
C TRP A 103 -17.31 -3.46 -18.15
N SER A 104 -16.94 -3.67 -16.89
CA SER A 104 -17.79 -4.28 -15.87
C SER A 104 -18.83 -3.34 -15.24
N GLY A 105 -18.82 -2.05 -15.63
CA GLY A 105 -19.60 -1.01 -14.96
C GLY A 105 -18.90 -0.39 -13.75
N ARG A 106 -17.66 -0.78 -13.46
CA ARG A 106 -16.89 -0.35 -12.27
C ARG A 106 -15.85 0.71 -12.61
N PHE A 107 -15.69 1.67 -11.71
CA PHE A 107 -14.63 2.67 -11.73
C PHE A 107 -13.53 2.28 -10.72
N LEU A 108 -12.27 2.50 -11.06
CA LEU A 108 -11.13 2.32 -10.15
C LEU A 108 -10.19 3.53 -10.21
N GLY A 109 -9.92 4.13 -9.05
CA GLY A 109 -8.79 5.03 -8.87
C GLY A 109 -7.55 4.29 -8.35
N VAL A 110 -6.35 4.75 -8.72
CA VAL A 110 -5.08 4.16 -8.25
C VAL A 110 -4.14 5.21 -7.68
N GLY A 111 -3.41 4.84 -6.61
CA GLY A 111 -2.49 5.76 -5.93
C GLY A 111 -1.09 5.86 -6.53
N ASN A 112 -0.20 6.50 -5.77
CA ASN A 112 1.23 6.66 -6.08
C ASN A 112 2.11 5.99 -5.02
N GLY A 113 3.41 6.31 -5.01
CA GLY A 113 4.38 5.81 -4.02
C GLY A 113 5.44 6.86 -3.67
N GLY A 114 6.02 6.78 -2.47
CA GLY A 114 7.02 7.72 -1.99
C GLY A 114 6.54 9.18 -1.96
N LEU A 115 7.45 10.12 -2.24
CA LEU A 115 7.13 11.50 -2.58
C LEU A 115 6.90 11.69 -4.09
N GLY A 116 6.62 10.60 -4.80
CA GLY A 116 6.64 10.60 -6.25
C GLY A 116 5.32 10.98 -6.91
N GLY A 117 5.48 11.42 -8.14
CA GLY A 117 4.46 11.60 -9.15
C GLY A 117 4.59 10.62 -10.32
N CYS A 118 5.22 9.48 -10.12
CA CYS A 118 5.24 8.43 -11.13
C CYS A 118 3.87 7.74 -11.23
N PHE A 119 3.34 7.63 -12.45
CA PHE A 119 2.16 6.81 -12.73
C PHE A 119 2.41 5.34 -12.38
N LYS A 120 1.42 4.71 -11.75
CA LYS A 120 1.38 3.26 -11.50
C LYS A 120 0.75 2.51 -12.67
N TYR A 121 1.48 2.44 -13.79
CA TYR A 121 0.97 1.78 -15.00
C TYR A 121 0.67 0.29 -14.82
N ASP A 122 1.39 -0.37 -13.93
CA ASP A 122 1.10 -1.73 -13.50
C ASP A 122 -0.26 -1.86 -12.82
N ASP A 123 -0.63 -0.90 -11.95
CA ASP A 123 -1.94 -0.86 -11.29
C ASP A 123 -3.07 -0.41 -12.25
N LEU A 124 -2.79 0.53 -13.17
CA LEU A 124 -3.71 0.87 -14.28
C LEU A 124 -4.06 -0.37 -15.09
N ASN A 125 -3.03 -1.12 -15.51
CA ASN A 125 -3.19 -2.36 -16.25
C ASN A 125 -3.87 -3.45 -15.42
N TYR A 126 -3.58 -3.51 -14.11
CA TYR A 126 -4.22 -4.45 -13.21
C TYR A 126 -5.73 -4.26 -13.18
N GLY A 127 -6.17 -3.04 -12.89
CA GLY A 127 -7.58 -2.66 -12.84
C GLY A 127 -8.28 -2.86 -14.19
N SER A 128 -7.69 -2.35 -15.28
CA SER A 128 -8.30 -2.46 -16.60
C SER A 128 -8.45 -3.93 -17.04
N SER A 129 -7.47 -4.79 -16.72
CA SER A 129 -7.53 -6.22 -17.03
C SER A 129 -8.62 -6.98 -16.27
N HIS A 130 -9.16 -6.39 -15.19
CA HIS A 130 -10.30 -6.91 -14.45
C HIS A 130 -11.60 -6.15 -14.74
N GLY A 131 -11.63 -5.38 -15.84
CA GLY A 131 -12.82 -4.73 -16.38
C GLY A 131 -13.19 -3.43 -15.68
N PHE A 132 -12.27 -2.81 -14.92
CA PHE A 132 -12.48 -1.49 -14.32
C PHE A 132 -12.04 -0.40 -15.28
N ALA A 133 -12.84 0.65 -15.42
CA ALA A 133 -12.34 1.91 -15.96
C ALA A 133 -11.38 2.50 -14.92
N THR A 134 -10.07 2.45 -15.22
CA THR A 134 -9.01 2.70 -14.25
C THR A 134 -8.30 4.00 -14.57
N ILE A 135 -8.22 4.91 -13.61
CA ILE A 135 -7.61 6.23 -13.78
C ILE A 135 -6.49 6.36 -12.75
N GLY A 136 -5.37 6.94 -13.15
CA GLY A 136 -4.24 7.26 -12.29
C GLY A 136 -3.72 8.66 -12.57
N THR A 137 -2.95 9.22 -11.64
CA THR A 137 -2.34 10.54 -11.78
C THR A 137 -0.83 10.53 -11.56
N ASN A 138 -0.17 11.62 -11.97
CA ASN A 138 1.20 11.94 -11.57
C ASN A 138 1.27 12.69 -10.21
N ASN A 139 0.20 12.73 -9.41
CA ASN A 139 0.23 13.31 -8.07
C ASN A 139 0.66 14.79 -7.98
N GLY A 140 0.64 15.54 -9.09
CA GLY A 140 1.00 16.97 -9.14
C GLY A 140 2.40 17.30 -9.65
N HIS A 141 3.26 16.31 -9.89
CA HIS A 141 4.61 16.54 -10.42
C HIS A 141 5.18 15.31 -11.11
N ASP A 142 6.36 15.43 -11.72
CA ASP A 142 7.04 14.30 -12.35
C ASP A 142 8.25 13.85 -11.54
N GLY A 143 8.48 12.53 -11.53
CA GLY A 143 9.59 11.92 -10.81
C GLY A 143 9.23 11.45 -9.40
N ASN A 144 10.19 10.82 -8.73
CA ASN A 144 10.04 10.16 -7.44
C ASN A 144 10.73 10.93 -6.30
N GLN A 145 10.88 12.24 -6.45
CA GLN A 145 11.59 13.15 -5.54
C GLN A 145 10.71 14.35 -5.20
N GLY A 146 10.97 14.99 -4.06
CA GLY A 146 10.18 16.13 -3.56
C GLY A 146 10.69 17.50 -4.00
N LYS A 147 11.74 17.59 -4.82
CA LYS A 147 12.25 18.87 -5.35
C LYS A 147 11.16 19.77 -5.97
N PRO A 148 10.15 19.25 -6.72
CA PRO A 148 9.07 20.07 -7.26
C PRO A 148 8.21 20.79 -6.23
N PHE A 149 8.25 20.41 -4.95
CA PHE A 149 7.51 21.09 -3.88
C PHE A 149 8.09 22.46 -3.53
N TYR A 150 9.37 22.69 -3.83
CA TYR A 150 10.10 23.86 -3.35
C TYR A 150 9.50 25.17 -3.87
N LYS A 151 8.92 25.96 -2.96
CA LYS A 151 8.23 27.23 -3.27
C LYS A 151 7.02 27.09 -4.21
N HIS A 152 6.41 25.91 -4.23
CA HIS A 152 5.23 25.59 -5.04
C HIS A 152 4.15 24.93 -4.17
N PRO A 153 3.45 25.70 -3.31
CA PRO A 153 2.44 25.16 -2.39
C PRO A 153 1.27 24.47 -3.11
N GLY A 154 0.98 24.83 -4.36
CA GLY A 154 -0.01 24.14 -5.18
C GLY A 154 0.37 22.70 -5.52
N VAL A 155 1.67 22.43 -5.72
CA VAL A 155 2.19 21.07 -5.97
C VAL A 155 2.12 20.23 -4.68
N VAL A 156 2.39 20.85 -3.52
CA VAL A 156 2.20 20.19 -2.21
C VAL A 156 0.73 19.84 -1.98
N GLU A 157 -0.20 20.73 -2.35
CA GLU A 157 -1.64 20.48 -2.24
C GLU A 157 -2.11 19.32 -3.16
N ASP A 158 -1.60 19.30 -4.40
CA ASP A 158 -1.85 18.21 -5.35
C ASP A 158 -1.40 16.85 -4.78
N TYR A 159 -0.18 16.81 -4.23
CA TYR A 159 0.36 15.62 -3.57
C TYR A 159 -0.46 15.21 -2.33
N ALA A 160 -0.87 16.20 -1.52
CA ALA A 160 -1.52 15.95 -0.24
C ALA A 160 -2.88 15.28 -0.41
N TYR A 161 -3.72 15.79 -1.32
CA TYR A 161 -5.05 15.25 -1.58
C TYR A 161 -5.60 15.52 -2.99
N ARG A 162 -5.30 16.70 -3.58
CA ARG A 162 -6.12 17.24 -4.67
C ARG A 162 -6.01 16.43 -5.96
N ALA A 163 -4.86 15.83 -6.24
CA ALA A 163 -4.69 14.98 -7.42
C ALA A 163 -5.62 13.75 -7.40
N ILE A 164 -5.72 13.06 -6.27
CA ILE A 164 -6.53 11.84 -6.12
C ILE A 164 -8.03 12.18 -6.07
N HIS A 165 -8.41 13.28 -5.42
CA HIS A 165 -9.79 13.74 -5.46
C HIS A 165 -10.23 14.08 -6.90
N LEU A 166 -9.40 14.82 -7.66
CA LEU A 166 -9.67 15.13 -9.07
C LEU A 166 -9.72 13.88 -9.95
N GLU A 167 -8.92 12.86 -9.64
CA GLU A 167 -8.96 11.56 -10.30
C GLU A 167 -10.36 10.94 -10.22
N ALA A 168 -10.94 10.91 -9.02
CA ALA A 168 -12.28 10.40 -8.80
C ALA A 168 -13.33 11.25 -9.52
N VAL A 169 -13.29 12.56 -9.36
CA VAL A 169 -14.29 13.49 -9.92
C VAL A 169 -14.28 13.48 -11.45
N LEU A 170 -13.12 13.69 -12.06
CA LEU A 170 -12.98 13.81 -13.51
C LEU A 170 -13.06 12.44 -14.20
N GLY A 171 -12.47 11.41 -13.58
CA GLY A 171 -12.52 10.03 -14.07
C GLY A 171 -13.96 9.52 -14.21
N LYS A 172 -14.83 9.75 -13.22
CA LYS A 172 -16.25 9.39 -13.30
C LYS A 172 -16.98 10.11 -14.45
N LYS A 173 -16.60 11.35 -14.76
CA LYS A 173 -17.16 12.11 -15.89
C LYS A 173 -16.69 11.54 -17.23
N ILE A 174 -15.41 11.15 -17.34
CA ILE A 174 -14.85 10.47 -18.52
C ILE A 174 -15.59 9.16 -18.76
N VAL A 175 -15.77 8.34 -17.71
CA VAL A 175 -16.53 7.08 -17.77
C VAL A 175 -17.95 7.31 -18.31
N GLN A 176 -18.67 8.29 -17.76
CA GLN A 176 -20.02 8.59 -18.23
C GLN A 176 -20.05 9.01 -19.71
N THR A 177 -19.07 9.80 -20.14
CA THR A 177 -18.97 10.30 -21.52
C THR A 177 -18.60 9.18 -22.50
N PHE A 178 -17.68 8.29 -22.12
CA PHE A 178 -17.20 7.23 -22.99
C PHE A 178 -18.20 6.08 -23.12
N TYR A 179 -18.72 5.57 -22.00
CA TYR A 179 -19.62 4.41 -21.98
C TYR A 179 -21.09 4.78 -22.15
N GLY A 180 -21.43 6.08 -22.21
CA GLY A 180 -22.81 6.56 -22.30
C GLY A 180 -23.66 6.28 -21.05
N SER A 181 -23.05 5.81 -19.97
CA SER A 181 -23.72 5.46 -18.71
C SER A 181 -22.79 5.70 -17.52
N ARG A 182 -23.38 6.02 -16.36
CA ARG A 182 -22.62 6.19 -15.11
C ARG A 182 -22.07 4.84 -14.65
N HIS A 183 -20.92 4.88 -13.95
CA HIS A 183 -20.43 3.73 -13.19
C HIS A 183 -21.49 3.29 -12.17
N LYS A 184 -21.51 1.99 -11.87
CA LYS A 184 -22.39 1.38 -10.86
C LYS A 184 -21.81 1.53 -9.46
N LYS A 185 -20.49 1.34 -9.34
CA LYS A 185 -19.70 1.42 -8.11
C LYS A 185 -18.31 1.98 -8.39
N SER A 186 -17.75 2.74 -7.45
CA SER A 186 -16.39 3.27 -7.51
C SER A 186 -15.49 2.65 -6.45
N TYR A 187 -14.26 2.34 -6.85
CA TYR A 187 -13.27 1.68 -6.00
C TYR A 187 -11.95 2.44 -6.02
N TYR A 188 -11.16 2.28 -4.96
CA TYR A 188 -9.79 2.78 -4.86
C TYR A 188 -8.84 1.63 -4.53
N LEU A 189 -7.65 1.63 -5.13
CA LEU A 189 -6.57 0.70 -4.83
C LEU A 189 -5.24 1.44 -4.72
N GLY A 190 -4.57 1.33 -3.56
CA GLY A 190 -3.26 1.93 -3.36
C GLY A 190 -2.49 1.26 -2.24
N CYS A 191 -1.15 1.36 -2.30
CA CYS A 191 -0.27 0.90 -1.23
C CYS A 191 0.85 1.91 -0.98
N SER A 192 1.40 1.98 0.25
CA SER A 192 2.40 2.98 0.64
C SER A 192 1.78 4.40 0.69
N THR A 193 2.33 5.36 -0.05
CA THR A 193 1.67 6.65 -0.32
C THR A 193 0.27 6.47 -0.89
N GLY A 194 0.04 5.46 -1.74
CA GLY A 194 -1.30 5.09 -2.18
C GLY A 194 -2.20 4.62 -1.03
N GLY A 195 -1.65 3.94 -0.02
CA GLY A 195 -2.41 3.60 1.19
C GLY A 195 -2.81 4.86 1.98
N ARG A 196 -1.89 5.83 2.11
CA ARG A 196 -2.18 7.15 2.71
C ARG A 196 -3.27 7.87 1.93
N GLN A 197 -3.13 7.97 0.61
CA GLN A 197 -4.10 8.60 -0.28
C GLN A 197 -5.49 7.95 -0.15
N GLY A 198 -5.59 6.62 -0.09
CA GLY A 198 -6.86 5.93 0.16
C GLY A 198 -7.51 6.31 1.50
N PHE A 199 -6.71 6.48 2.57
CA PHE A 199 -7.23 6.99 3.84
C PHE A 199 -7.56 8.48 3.81
N LYS A 200 -6.85 9.29 3.02
CA LYS A 200 -7.18 10.71 2.81
C LYS A 200 -8.57 10.83 2.15
N GLU A 201 -8.82 10.03 1.11
CA GLU A 201 -10.13 9.94 0.47
C GLU A 201 -11.21 9.49 1.48
N ALA A 202 -10.94 8.48 2.30
CA ALA A 202 -11.89 8.03 3.31
C ALA A 202 -12.22 9.13 4.36
N GLN A 203 -11.21 9.88 4.81
CA GLN A 203 -11.33 10.87 5.88
C GLN A 203 -11.99 12.18 5.38
N GLU A 204 -11.70 12.61 4.15
CA GLU A 204 -12.09 13.94 3.66
C GLU A 204 -13.11 13.91 2.51
N PHE A 205 -12.99 12.92 1.62
CA PHE A 205 -13.81 12.76 0.40
C PHE A 205 -14.54 11.41 0.36
N PRO A 206 -15.31 11.03 1.42
CA PRO A 206 -15.96 9.73 1.53
C PRO A 206 -16.98 9.46 0.42
N GLU A 207 -17.37 10.48 -0.34
CA GLU A 207 -18.20 10.36 -1.52
C GLU A 207 -17.49 9.80 -2.76
N ASP A 208 -16.17 9.73 -2.76
CA ASP A 208 -15.43 9.35 -3.95
C ASP A 208 -15.42 7.86 -4.22
N PHE A 209 -15.41 7.03 -3.19
CA PHE A 209 -15.28 5.59 -3.35
C PHE A 209 -16.30 4.83 -2.49
N ASP A 210 -16.97 3.85 -3.10
CA ASP A 210 -17.80 2.89 -2.38
C ASP A 210 -16.95 1.82 -1.68
N GLY A 211 -15.75 1.53 -2.20
CA GLY A 211 -14.82 0.54 -1.66
C GLY A 211 -13.36 0.95 -1.79
N ILE A 212 -12.61 0.95 -0.70
CA ILE A 212 -11.20 1.36 -0.65
C ILE A 212 -10.34 0.17 -0.23
N VAL A 213 -9.29 -0.10 -0.99
CA VAL A 213 -8.22 -1.03 -0.61
C VAL A 213 -6.94 -0.22 -0.36
N ALA A 214 -6.53 -0.14 0.89
CA ALA A 214 -5.37 0.64 1.34
C ALA A 214 -4.32 -0.26 1.98
N GLY A 215 -3.18 -0.42 1.32
CA GLY A 215 -2.06 -1.24 1.78
C GLY A 215 -0.93 -0.43 2.41
N ALA A 216 -0.31 -0.94 3.47
CA ALA A 216 0.86 -0.35 4.16
C ALA A 216 0.84 1.20 4.16
N PRO A 217 -0.19 1.84 4.75
CA PRO A 217 -0.44 3.27 4.52
C PRO A 217 0.65 4.16 5.11
N ALA A 218 1.12 5.14 4.35
CA ALA A 218 2.03 6.21 4.82
C ALA A 218 1.29 7.35 5.55
N PHE A 219 0.22 7.04 6.28
CA PHE A 219 -0.43 7.97 7.21
C PHE A 219 0.43 8.20 8.47
N ASP A 220 0.04 9.15 9.30
CA ASP A 220 0.93 9.72 10.33
C ASP A 220 2.25 10.22 9.70
N MET A 221 2.17 10.78 8.49
CA MET A 221 3.33 10.98 7.61
C MET A 221 4.46 11.79 8.27
N THR A 222 4.12 12.82 9.06
CA THR A 222 5.10 13.64 9.78
C THR A 222 5.81 12.84 10.88
N ALA A 223 5.10 11.97 11.60
CA ALA A 223 5.70 11.06 12.58
C ALA A 223 6.53 9.95 11.92
N LEU A 224 6.10 9.42 10.77
CA LEU A 224 6.89 8.49 9.95
C LEU A 224 8.21 9.11 9.52
N PHE A 225 8.19 10.38 9.11
CA PHE A 225 9.38 11.15 8.75
C PHE A 225 10.29 11.42 9.94
N PHE A 226 9.73 11.75 11.10
CA PHE A 226 10.52 11.86 12.33
C PHE A 226 11.24 10.55 12.67
N TRP A 227 10.50 9.43 12.70
CA TRP A 227 11.08 8.12 12.96
C TRP A 227 12.23 7.81 11.98
N THR A 228 12.01 8.08 10.69
CA THR A 228 13.05 7.91 9.66
C THR A 228 14.29 8.78 9.91
N GLY A 229 14.11 10.03 10.36
CA GLY A 229 15.20 10.95 10.66
C GLY A 229 15.97 10.59 11.94
N TYR A 230 15.30 9.90 12.84
CA TYR A 230 15.87 9.46 14.11
C TYR A 230 16.78 8.24 13.94
N LEU A 231 16.49 7.31 13.00
CA LEU A 231 17.29 6.08 12.82
C LEU A 231 18.80 6.36 12.59
N PRO A 232 19.21 7.32 11.74
CA PRO A 232 20.64 7.57 11.56
C PRO A 232 21.31 8.27 12.76
N LYS A 233 20.54 8.88 13.68
CA LYS A 233 21.07 9.36 14.96
C LYS A 233 21.40 8.22 15.90
N ILE A 234 20.60 7.15 15.88
CA ILE A 234 20.86 5.92 16.62
C ILE A 234 22.10 5.21 16.06
N LEU A 235 22.17 5.04 14.74
CA LEU A 235 23.21 4.24 14.10
C LEU A 235 24.52 5.00 13.90
N GLY A 236 24.46 6.31 13.72
CA GLY A 236 25.62 7.13 13.36
C GLY A 236 26.07 6.91 11.91
N LYS A 237 27.13 7.64 11.52
CA LYS A 237 27.76 7.51 10.20
C LYS A 237 28.58 6.20 10.11
N PRO A 238 28.85 5.66 8.89
CA PRO A 238 29.79 4.56 8.73
C PRO A 238 31.11 4.81 9.48
N GLY A 239 31.53 3.83 10.28
CA GLY A 239 32.69 3.92 11.17
C GLY A 239 32.38 4.39 12.60
N SER A 240 31.15 4.81 12.90
CA SER A 240 30.72 5.08 14.29
C SER A 240 30.64 3.78 15.10
N PRO A 241 30.86 3.79 16.42
CA PRO A 241 30.80 2.57 17.25
C PRO A 241 29.44 1.85 17.24
N SER A 242 28.37 2.59 16.99
CA SER A 242 26.98 2.12 16.89
C SER A 242 26.58 1.69 15.47
N TYR A 243 27.44 1.91 14.46
CA TYR A 243 27.11 1.60 13.07
C TYR A 243 27.15 0.09 12.83
N LEU A 244 26.19 -0.40 12.05
CA LEU A 244 26.11 -1.79 11.60
C LEU A 244 26.21 -1.82 10.07
N GLY A 245 27.13 -2.64 9.54
CA GLY A 245 27.18 -2.96 8.13
C GLY A 245 26.21 -4.08 7.76
N ALA A 246 26.28 -4.51 6.50
CA ALA A 246 25.34 -5.49 5.97
C ALA A 246 25.46 -6.87 6.64
N ALA A 247 26.70 -7.28 6.97
CA ALA A 247 26.94 -8.55 7.66
C ALA A 247 26.32 -8.54 9.07
N GLU A 248 26.47 -7.44 9.83
CA GLU A 248 25.88 -7.35 11.16
C GLU A 248 24.34 -7.30 11.10
N TRP A 249 23.74 -6.54 10.18
CA TRP A 249 22.28 -6.53 10.03
C TRP A 249 21.70 -7.87 9.60
N ASN A 250 22.38 -8.62 8.73
CA ASN A 250 21.97 -9.97 8.38
C ASN A 250 22.08 -10.91 9.59
N ALA A 251 23.14 -10.80 10.39
CA ALA A 251 23.26 -11.58 11.63
C ALA A 251 22.17 -11.22 12.66
N VAL A 252 21.78 -9.94 12.74
CA VAL A 252 20.64 -9.50 13.56
C VAL A 252 19.34 -10.11 13.06
N TYR A 253 19.09 -10.11 11.75
CA TYR A 253 17.91 -10.72 11.16
C TYR A 253 17.82 -12.22 11.45
N ASP A 254 18.92 -12.96 11.28
CA ASP A 254 18.99 -14.39 11.58
C ASP A 254 18.78 -14.67 13.08
N ASP A 255 19.32 -13.81 13.95
CA ASP A 255 19.15 -13.93 15.41
C ASP A 255 17.73 -13.55 15.87
N ILE A 256 17.06 -12.62 15.19
CA ILE A 256 15.63 -12.34 15.38
C ILE A 256 14.80 -13.58 15.07
N LEU A 257 15.02 -14.22 13.92
CA LEU A 257 14.30 -15.45 13.56
C LEU A 257 14.57 -16.57 14.57
N GLU A 258 15.81 -16.76 14.99
CA GLU A 258 16.13 -17.79 15.99
C GLU A 258 15.43 -17.55 17.34
N GLN A 259 15.17 -16.30 17.73
CA GLN A 259 14.46 -15.97 18.97
C GLN A 259 12.94 -15.96 18.82
N CYS A 260 12.40 -15.73 17.62
CA CYS A 260 11.00 -15.35 17.44
C CYS A 260 10.18 -16.16 16.44
N ASP A 261 10.81 -16.89 15.51
CA ASP A 261 10.11 -17.67 14.47
C ASP A 261 9.13 -18.67 15.10
N GLU A 262 9.58 -19.45 16.08
CA GLU A 262 8.75 -20.48 16.71
C GLU A 262 7.67 -19.95 17.70
N LEU A 263 7.53 -18.62 17.87
CA LEU A 263 6.53 -18.06 18.81
C LEU A 263 5.07 -18.33 18.39
N ASP A 264 4.84 -18.57 17.10
CA ASP A 264 3.54 -18.99 16.57
C ASP A 264 3.38 -20.52 16.46
N GLY A 265 4.41 -21.28 16.86
CA GLY A 265 4.41 -22.74 16.91
C GLY A 265 5.02 -23.43 15.70
N VAL A 266 5.56 -22.68 14.72
CA VAL A 266 6.20 -23.22 13.51
C VAL A 266 7.56 -22.55 13.28
N LYS A 267 8.56 -23.32 12.83
CA LYS A 267 9.85 -22.78 12.37
C LYS A 267 9.87 -22.74 10.84
N ASP A 268 9.33 -21.69 10.23
CA ASP A 268 9.25 -21.55 8.77
C ASP A 268 9.89 -20.26 8.22
N GLY A 269 10.60 -19.50 9.07
CA GLY A 269 11.26 -18.25 8.71
C GLY A 269 10.28 -17.09 8.53
N VAL A 270 9.10 -17.19 9.16
CA VAL A 270 8.05 -16.17 9.16
C VAL A 270 7.56 -15.96 10.58
N ILE A 271 7.75 -14.75 11.10
CA ILE A 271 7.11 -14.35 12.36
C ILE A 271 5.64 -14.02 12.04
N GLU A 272 4.72 -14.90 12.44
CA GLU A 272 3.28 -14.75 12.11
C GLU A 272 2.62 -13.58 12.87
N ASP A 273 3.09 -13.27 14.08
CA ASP A 273 2.66 -12.11 14.87
C ASP A 273 3.84 -11.42 15.58
N PRO A 274 4.40 -10.34 15.01
CA PRO A 274 5.59 -9.69 15.56
C PRO A 274 5.35 -8.99 16.91
N ASP A 275 4.09 -8.81 17.34
CA ASP A 275 3.76 -8.27 18.67
C ASP A 275 4.28 -9.19 19.80
N LEU A 276 4.37 -10.50 19.53
CA LEU A 276 4.92 -11.50 20.45
C LEU A 276 6.45 -11.46 20.52
N CYS A 277 7.11 -10.95 19.48
CA CYS A 277 8.56 -10.92 19.39
C CYS A 277 9.13 -9.73 20.19
N GLN A 278 9.78 -10.05 21.30
CA GLN A 278 10.52 -9.12 22.16
C GLN A 278 12.02 -9.41 22.07
N TYR A 279 12.58 -9.17 20.87
CA TYR A 279 13.95 -9.50 20.52
C TYR A 279 15.00 -8.91 21.47
N ARG A 280 16.03 -9.69 21.77
CA ARG A 280 17.13 -9.33 22.69
C ARG A 280 18.48 -9.37 21.97
N PRO A 281 19.00 -8.22 21.48
CA PRO A 281 20.27 -8.19 20.74
C PRO A 281 21.50 -8.51 21.61
N GLU A 282 21.35 -8.53 22.94
CA GLU A 282 22.46 -8.86 23.84
C GLU A 282 22.97 -10.29 23.66
N ALA A 283 22.14 -11.20 23.13
CA ALA A 283 22.52 -12.57 22.80
C ALA A 283 23.57 -12.64 21.67
N LEU A 284 23.57 -11.64 20.77
CA LEU A 284 24.48 -11.57 19.62
C LEU A 284 25.80 -10.82 19.94
N ILE A 285 25.99 -10.35 21.18
CA ILE A 285 27.23 -9.68 21.58
C ILE A 285 28.43 -10.65 21.50
N CYS A 286 29.55 -10.17 21.00
CA CYS A 286 30.77 -10.97 20.82
C CYS A 286 31.18 -11.71 22.11
N GLY A 287 31.42 -13.02 21.97
CA GLY A 287 31.76 -13.93 23.07
C GLY A 287 30.57 -14.51 23.84
N LYS A 288 29.33 -14.05 23.60
CA LYS A 288 28.12 -14.61 24.23
C LYS A 288 27.59 -15.84 23.51
N ARG A 289 27.68 -15.87 22.18
CA ARG A 289 27.26 -17.01 21.33
C ARG A 289 28.47 -17.76 20.79
N LYS A 290 28.62 -19.04 21.15
CA LYS A 290 29.67 -19.90 20.59
C LYS A 290 29.34 -20.25 19.14
N GLY A 291 30.30 -20.08 18.22
CA GLY A 291 30.16 -20.45 16.81
C GLY A 291 29.50 -19.42 15.90
N ALA A 292 29.21 -18.19 16.37
CA ALA A 292 28.72 -17.11 15.51
C ALA A 292 29.87 -16.53 14.67
N ASN A 293 29.71 -16.51 13.34
CA ASN A 293 30.69 -15.93 12.41
C ASN A 293 30.70 -14.39 12.42
N THR A 294 29.60 -13.78 12.87
CA THR A 294 29.44 -12.33 13.01
C THR A 294 28.74 -12.08 14.35
N CYS A 295 29.20 -11.06 15.08
CA CYS A 295 28.70 -10.69 16.39
C CYS A 295 28.72 -9.17 16.57
N LEU A 296 27.98 -8.66 17.54
CA LEU A 296 27.86 -7.23 17.81
C LEU A 296 28.78 -6.77 18.95
N THR A 297 29.21 -5.52 18.89
CA THR A 297 29.68 -4.81 20.09
C THR A 297 28.50 -4.44 20.99
N GLY A 298 28.76 -4.07 22.25
CA GLY A 298 27.72 -3.57 23.14
C GLY A 298 27.02 -2.31 22.62
N ALA A 299 27.74 -1.45 21.90
CA ALA A 299 27.19 -0.23 21.29
C ALA A 299 26.27 -0.56 20.10
N GLN A 300 26.68 -1.50 19.24
CA GLN A 300 25.84 -1.98 18.13
C GLN A 300 24.57 -2.68 18.65
N ALA A 301 24.69 -3.53 19.69
CA ALA A 301 23.52 -4.18 20.30
C ALA A 301 22.54 -3.18 20.94
N ALA A 302 23.06 -2.13 21.59
CA ALA A 302 22.22 -1.03 22.09
C ALA A 302 21.51 -0.29 20.94
N ALA A 303 22.22 0.02 19.85
CA ALA A 303 21.64 0.67 18.68
C ALA A 303 20.54 -0.18 18.01
N VAL A 304 20.72 -1.50 17.91
CA VAL A 304 19.67 -2.42 17.42
C VAL A 304 18.43 -2.37 18.30
N ARG A 305 18.59 -2.36 19.63
CA ARG A 305 17.47 -2.24 20.56
C ARG A 305 16.72 -0.91 20.36
N ASP A 306 17.44 0.18 20.16
CA ASP A 306 16.84 1.50 19.96
C ASP A 306 16.11 1.60 18.61
N VAL A 307 16.63 0.99 17.54
CA VAL A 307 15.92 0.88 16.23
C VAL A 307 14.60 0.12 16.36
N LEU A 308 14.57 -0.92 17.20
CA LEU A 308 13.39 -1.75 17.47
C LEU A 308 12.56 -1.25 18.67
N SER A 309 12.77 0.00 19.09
CA SER A 309 11.99 0.67 20.13
C SER A 309 11.10 1.78 19.53
N PRO A 310 9.99 2.15 20.19
CA PRO A 310 9.18 3.28 19.74
C PRO A 310 9.96 4.59 19.80
N ALA A 311 9.65 5.51 18.87
CA ALA A 311 10.20 6.85 18.87
C ALA A 311 9.32 7.76 19.73
N TYR A 312 9.94 8.42 20.69
CA TYR A 312 9.30 9.40 21.58
C TYR A 312 9.78 10.81 21.26
N GLY A 313 8.88 11.77 21.44
CA GLY A 313 9.18 13.18 21.32
C GLY A 313 9.80 13.76 22.59
N PRO A 314 10.13 15.07 22.58
CA PRO A 314 10.82 15.72 23.68
C PRO A 314 10.02 15.79 24.98
N GLU A 315 8.68 15.65 24.93
CA GLU A 315 7.81 15.64 26.12
C GLU A 315 7.50 14.22 26.61
N GLY A 316 8.13 13.20 26.02
CA GLY A 316 7.89 11.79 26.35
C GLY A 316 6.63 11.21 25.72
N GLU A 317 6.03 11.92 24.77
CA GLU A 317 4.88 11.48 23.98
C GLU A 317 5.30 10.47 22.91
N LEU A 318 4.47 9.44 22.69
CA LEU A 318 4.69 8.50 21.59
C LEU A 318 4.50 9.22 20.25
N VAL A 319 5.55 9.31 19.45
CA VAL A 319 5.50 9.89 18.11
C VAL A 319 5.19 8.80 17.09
N TYR A 320 6.01 7.76 17.01
CA TYR A 320 5.88 6.67 16.06
C TYR A 320 6.21 5.33 16.73
N PRO A 321 5.49 4.23 16.40
CA PRO A 321 5.79 2.93 17.01
C PRO A 321 7.17 2.40 16.59
N ARG A 322 7.60 1.32 17.24
CA ARG A 322 8.82 0.62 16.87
C ARG A 322 8.75 0.09 15.44
N LEU A 323 9.90 -0.24 14.86
CA LEU A 323 9.92 -1.16 13.74
C LEU A 323 9.64 -2.58 14.23
N GLN A 324 8.66 -3.26 13.62
CA GLN A 324 8.36 -4.62 14.00
C GLN A 324 9.54 -5.56 13.68
N PRO A 325 9.90 -6.50 14.58
CA PRO A 325 10.87 -7.54 14.27
C PRO A 325 10.42 -8.43 13.10
N GLY A 326 11.37 -8.96 12.33
CA GLY A 326 11.09 -9.84 11.18
C GLY A 326 11.17 -9.16 9.82
N SER A 327 11.32 -7.84 9.77
CA SER A 327 11.69 -7.12 8.55
C SER A 327 13.20 -7.24 8.29
N ASN A 328 13.59 -7.68 7.09
CA ASN A 328 14.99 -7.54 6.68
C ASN A 328 15.25 -6.07 6.29
N VAL A 329 15.99 -5.37 7.13
CA VAL A 329 16.25 -3.93 7.04
C VAL A 329 17.63 -3.60 6.48
N THR A 330 18.43 -4.62 6.16
CA THR A 330 19.84 -4.47 5.77
C THR A 330 19.99 -3.43 4.66
N ASP A 331 19.35 -3.63 3.52
CA ASP A 331 19.46 -2.73 2.36
C ASP A 331 19.01 -1.29 2.67
N ARG A 332 18.04 -1.13 3.57
CA ARG A 332 17.48 0.16 3.94
C ARG A 332 18.41 0.95 4.85
N LEU A 333 19.03 0.29 5.82
CA LEU A 333 19.84 0.92 6.86
C LEU A 333 21.30 1.12 6.45
N VAL A 334 21.81 0.32 5.50
CA VAL A 334 23.17 0.49 4.94
C VAL A 334 23.21 1.34 3.66
N SER A 335 22.05 1.82 3.20
CA SER A 335 21.93 2.65 2.00
C SER A 335 22.75 3.95 2.11
N SER A 336 23.29 4.40 0.98
CA SER A 336 23.97 5.70 0.86
C SER A 336 23.03 6.90 0.91
N GLN A 337 21.72 6.68 0.81
CA GLN A 337 20.66 7.70 0.88
C GLN A 337 19.67 7.40 2.02
N PRO A 338 20.11 7.38 3.30
CA PRO A 338 19.26 6.93 4.40
C PRO A 338 18.06 7.84 4.66
N PHE A 339 18.04 9.04 4.10
CA PHE A 339 17.02 10.07 4.35
C PHE A 339 16.15 10.44 3.15
N GLY A 340 16.25 9.81 1.98
CA GLY A 340 15.71 10.33 0.71
C GLY A 340 14.39 11.12 0.78
N TYR A 341 13.32 10.53 1.31
CA TYR A 341 12.02 11.22 1.41
C TYR A 341 11.96 12.29 2.52
N LEU A 342 12.49 11.99 3.72
CA LEU A 342 12.58 13.00 4.79
C LEU A 342 13.40 14.21 4.33
N LEU A 343 14.54 13.96 3.67
CA LEU A 343 15.46 14.96 3.18
C LEU A 343 14.74 15.97 2.28
N ASP A 344 14.04 15.46 1.26
CA ASP A 344 13.31 16.31 0.33
C ASP A 344 12.17 17.06 1.03
N TRP A 345 11.42 16.39 1.91
CA TRP A 345 10.33 17.05 2.64
C TRP A 345 10.85 18.18 3.54
N MET A 346 11.93 17.94 4.28
CA MET A 346 12.55 18.96 5.13
C MET A 346 13.10 20.12 4.30
N ARG A 347 13.83 19.84 3.22
CA ARG A 347 14.44 20.86 2.37
C ARG A 347 13.42 21.71 1.61
N TYR A 348 12.39 21.08 1.07
CA TYR A 348 11.53 21.70 0.05
C TYR A 348 10.15 22.09 0.57
N VAL A 349 9.70 21.49 1.68
CA VAL A 349 8.43 21.84 2.32
C VAL A 349 8.67 22.51 3.66
N VAL A 350 9.31 21.84 4.63
CA VAL A 350 9.34 22.32 6.02
C VAL A 350 10.22 23.55 6.21
N LEU A 351 11.50 23.45 5.84
CA LEU A 351 12.51 24.47 6.11
C LEU A 351 12.75 25.42 4.93
N GLU A 352 12.28 25.03 3.74
CA GLU A 352 12.51 25.76 2.48
C GLU A 352 13.99 26.13 2.26
N ASN A 353 14.87 25.21 2.65
CA ASN A 353 16.33 25.33 2.56
C ASN A 353 16.92 24.12 1.82
N PRO A 354 17.20 24.24 0.50
CA PRO A 354 17.79 23.16 -0.30
C PRO A 354 19.13 22.63 0.20
N GLU A 355 19.86 23.41 1.00
CA GLU A 355 21.19 23.08 1.50
C GLU A 355 21.17 22.42 2.88
N TRP A 356 20.00 22.25 3.50
CA TRP A 356 19.89 21.63 4.84
C TRP A 356 20.50 20.21 4.85
N ASP A 357 21.33 19.92 5.85
CA ASP A 357 22.01 18.63 6.01
C ASP A 357 21.19 17.71 6.93
N PRO A 358 20.71 16.54 6.45
CA PRO A 358 19.93 15.64 7.30
C PRO A 358 20.72 15.08 8.49
N TRP A 359 22.07 15.08 8.44
CA TRP A 359 22.88 14.69 9.58
C TRP A 359 22.81 15.68 10.75
N THR A 360 22.37 16.92 10.50
CA THR A 360 22.20 17.92 11.55
C THR A 360 20.82 17.88 12.20
N PHE A 361 19.92 16.94 11.84
CA PHE A 361 18.55 16.85 12.40
C PHE A 361 18.53 16.97 13.93
N THR A 362 17.70 17.88 14.44
CA THR A 362 17.60 18.25 15.86
C THR A 362 16.17 18.13 16.37
N VAL A 363 15.99 18.36 17.67
CA VAL A 363 14.65 18.52 18.27
C VAL A 363 13.92 19.73 17.67
N ASP A 364 14.62 20.81 17.29
CA ASP A 364 14.00 21.97 16.66
C ASP A 364 13.50 21.66 15.24
N ASP A 365 14.23 20.86 14.48
CA ASP A 365 13.76 20.33 13.18
C ASP A 365 12.50 19.47 13.37
N TRP A 366 12.45 18.68 14.45
CA TRP A 366 11.26 17.93 14.82
C TRP A 366 10.07 18.82 15.15
N VAL A 367 10.25 19.87 15.97
CA VAL A 367 9.17 20.82 16.30
C VAL A 367 8.61 21.48 15.03
N GLN A 368 9.48 21.83 14.07
CA GLN A 368 9.04 22.38 12.79
C GLN A 368 8.30 21.35 11.93
N LEU A 369 8.81 20.12 11.83
CA LEU A 369 8.16 19.04 11.08
C LEU A 369 6.80 18.66 11.67
N SER A 370 6.71 18.53 12.98
CA SER A 370 5.48 18.14 13.69
C SER A 370 4.44 19.25 13.72
N GLY A 371 4.88 20.52 13.77
CA GLY A 371 4.00 21.69 13.74
C GLY A 371 3.46 22.03 12.34
N ARG A 372 3.92 21.37 11.27
CA ARG A 372 3.54 21.67 9.88
C ARG A 372 2.81 20.49 9.24
N ASP A 373 1.48 20.59 9.19
CA ASP A 373 0.59 19.61 8.55
C ASP A 373 -0.19 20.25 7.39
N ASP A 374 0.57 20.75 6.41
CA ASP A 374 0.03 21.42 5.24
C ASP A 374 -1.01 20.51 4.54
N TYR A 375 -2.24 21.02 4.38
CA TYR A 375 -3.37 20.31 3.78
C TYR A 375 -3.71 18.97 4.47
N ASN A 376 -3.43 18.85 5.77
CA ASN A 376 -3.65 17.64 6.58
C ASN A 376 -2.95 16.40 5.98
N VAL A 377 -1.78 16.59 5.35
CA VAL A 377 -1.04 15.51 4.68
C VAL A 377 -0.71 14.35 5.63
N LYS A 378 -0.64 14.59 6.94
CA LYS A 378 -0.51 13.57 7.99
C LYS A 378 -1.55 12.47 7.86
N THR A 379 -2.78 12.78 7.45
CA THR A 379 -3.86 11.80 7.18
C THR A 379 -4.18 10.91 8.39
N TRP A 380 -4.33 11.52 9.57
CA TRP A 380 -4.47 10.81 10.85
C TRP A 380 -5.81 11.05 11.56
N ASN A 381 -6.87 11.38 10.81
CA ASN A 381 -8.20 11.52 11.40
C ASN A 381 -8.79 10.13 11.73
N GLY A 382 -9.15 9.91 12.99
CA GLY A 382 -9.79 8.69 13.49
C GLY A 382 -11.30 8.61 13.27
N ASP A 383 -11.98 9.71 12.94
CA ASP A 383 -13.42 9.72 12.67
C ASP A 383 -13.70 9.32 11.21
N LEU A 384 -14.24 8.11 11.03
CA LEU A 384 -14.70 7.57 9.75
C LEU A 384 -16.24 7.48 9.67
N SER A 385 -16.97 8.29 10.45
CA SER A 385 -18.43 8.31 10.49
C SER A 385 -19.06 8.48 9.11
N ARG A 386 -18.56 9.40 8.28
CA ARG A 386 -19.07 9.62 6.92
C ARG A 386 -18.89 8.40 6.01
N VAL A 387 -17.83 7.60 6.20
CA VAL A 387 -17.63 6.33 5.47
C VAL A 387 -18.70 5.32 5.89
N ARG A 388 -18.87 5.13 7.21
CA ARG A 388 -19.86 4.25 7.81
C ARG A 388 -21.27 4.60 7.33
N ASP A 389 -21.66 5.87 7.47
CA ASP A 389 -23.03 6.35 7.25
C ASP A 389 -23.43 6.30 5.77
N ARG A 390 -22.46 6.48 4.86
CA ARG A 390 -22.68 6.27 3.41
C ARG A 390 -22.75 4.78 3.03
N GLY A 391 -22.26 3.90 3.90
CA GLY A 391 -22.15 2.48 3.64
C GLY A 391 -20.94 2.10 2.77
N ALA A 392 -19.95 3.00 2.63
CA ALA A 392 -18.67 2.68 1.98
C ALA A 392 -17.86 1.67 2.82
N LYS A 393 -16.93 0.97 2.18
CA LYS A 393 -16.17 -0.14 2.78
C LYS A 393 -14.66 0.07 2.62
N ILE A 394 -13.88 -0.32 3.62
CA ILE A 394 -12.42 -0.20 3.62
C ILE A 394 -11.81 -1.57 3.97
N ILE A 395 -10.99 -2.09 3.06
CA ILE A 395 -10.02 -3.15 3.34
C ILE A 395 -8.66 -2.50 3.51
N HIS A 396 -8.13 -2.56 4.73
CA HIS A 396 -6.79 -2.15 5.08
C HIS A 396 -5.92 -3.40 5.21
N PHE A 397 -4.71 -3.38 4.68
CA PHE A 397 -3.74 -4.45 4.93
C PHE A 397 -2.34 -3.90 5.17
N HIS A 398 -1.51 -4.66 5.89
CA HIS A 398 -0.08 -4.33 6.07
C HIS A 398 0.72 -5.62 6.15
N GLY A 399 1.84 -5.68 5.43
CA GLY A 399 2.81 -6.77 5.56
C GLY A 399 3.56 -6.71 6.89
N LEU A 400 3.67 -7.83 7.58
CA LEU A 400 4.32 -7.90 8.89
C LEU A 400 5.86 -7.94 8.83
N GLN A 401 6.44 -7.94 7.62
CA GLN A 401 7.88 -7.83 7.36
C GLN A 401 8.23 -6.53 6.60
N ASP A 402 7.39 -5.50 6.70
CA ASP A 402 7.62 -4.22 6.05
C ASP A 402 8.86 -3.48 6.63
N PRO A 403 9.92 -3.24 5.84
CA PRO A 403 11.12 -2.56 6.32
C PRO A 403 11.04 -1.03 6.18
N LEU A 404 9.97 -0.49 5.60
CA LEU A 404 9.85 0.93 5.25
C LEU A 404 8.84 1.66 6.12
N ILE A 405 7.68 1.06 6.36
CA ILE A 405 6.62 1.61 7.20
C ILE A 405 6.30 0.55 8.24
N SER A 406 6.43 0.89 9.51
CA SER A 406 6.14 -0.08 10.56
C SER A 406 4.67 -0.53 10.51
N SER A 407 4.46 -1.85 10.53
CA SER A 407 3.11 -2.43 10.57
C SER A 407 2.40 -2.16 11.90
N ASP A 408 3.15 -1.88 12.97
CA ASP A 408 2.60 -1.43 14.26
C ASP A 408 1.83 -0.10 14.11
N ASN A 409 2.18 0.75 13.13
CA ASN A 409 1.46 2.01 12.91
C ASN A 409 0.06 1.77 12.36
N SER A 410 -0.13 0.70 11.60
CA SER A 410 -1.45 0.29 11.10
C SER A 410 -2.36 -0.21 12.22
N ALA A 411 -1.83 -0.98 13.17
CA ALA A 411 -2.56 -1.38 14.37
C ALA A 411 -2.90 -0.17 15.24
N ARG A 412 -1.95 0.77 15.41
CA ARG A 412 -2.16 2.04 16.13
C ARG A 412 -3.30 2.86 15.51
N TYR A 413 -3.33 3.02 14.18
CA TYR A 413 -4.42 3.74 13.51
C TYR A 413 -5.78 3.04 13.68
N TYR A 414 -5.83 1.71 13.54
CA TYR A 414 -7.07 0.96 13.75
C TYR A 414 -7.64 1.19 15.15
N ASN A 415 -6.77 1.14 16.18
CA ASN A 415 -7.15 1.42 17.57
C ASN A 415 -7.55 2.89 17.77
N HIS A 416 -6.86 3.82 17.11
CA HIS A 416 -7.23 5.24 17.13
C HIS A 416 -8.63 5.49 16.55
N VAL A 417 -9.00 4.84 15.44
CA VAL A 417 -10.35 4.89 14.86
C VAL A 417 -11.38 4.32 15.84
N SER A 418 -11.11 3.13 16.38
CA SER A 418 -11.99 2.48 17.37
C SER A 418 -12.26 3.38 18.57
N GLN A 419 -11.21 4.01 19.12
CA GLN A 419 -11.32 4.92 20.27
C GLN A 419 -12.04 6.22 19.91
N THR A 420 -11.72 6.83 18.76
CA THR A 420 -12.30 8.11 18.33
C THR A 420 -13.78 8.00 18.05
N MET A 421 -14.22 6.90 17.43
CA MET A 421 -15.62 6.65 17.10
C MET A 421 -16.38 5.93 18.22
N GLU A 422 -15.68 5.52 19.29
CA GLU A 422 -16.22 4.70 20.39
C GLU A 422 -16.86 3.39 19.89
N LEU A 423 -16.29 2.77 18.85
CA LEU A 423 -16.78 1.53 18.25
C LEU A 423 -15.87 0.35 18.58
N SER A 424 -16.47 -0.77 18.97
CA SER A 424 -15.77 -2.04 19.11
C SER A 424 -15.27 -2.55 17.75
N SER A 425 -14.30 -3.48 17.74
CA SER A 425 -13.85 -4.12 16.50
C SER A 425 -14.99 -4.77 15.71
N LYS A 426 -16.02 -5.27 16.40
CA LYS A 426 -17.21 -5.87 15.77
C LYS A 426 -18.06 -4.83 15.04
N GLU A 427 -18.17 -3.62 15.56
CA GLU A 427 -18.89 -2.53 14.90
C GLU A 427 -18.07 -1.94 13.75
N LEU A 428 -16.74 -1.84 13.91
CA LEU A 428 -15.84 -1.49 12.81
C LEU A 428 -15.94 -2.50 11.66
N ASP A 429 -16.09 -3.79 11.95
CA ASP A 429 -16.18 -4.86 10.94
C ASP A 429 -17.31 -4.68 9.91
N GLU A 430 -18.28 -3.80 10.17
CA GLU A 430 -19.35 -3.44 9.23
C GLU A 430 -18.88 -2.58 8.05
N PHE A 431 -17.78 -1.83 8.22
CA PHE A 431 -17.27 -0.92 7.19
C PHE A 431 -15.75 -0.82 7.08
N TYR A 432 -14.98 -1.18 8.11
CA TYR A 432 -13.53 -1.08 8.15
C TYR A 432 -12.87 -2.36 8.70
N ARG A 433 -12.12 -3.06 7.85
CA ARG A 433 -11.41 -4.29 8.22
C ARG A 433 -9.92 -4.18 7.93
N TYR A 434 -9.09 -4.44 8.94
CA TYR A 434 -7.63 -4.47 8.83
C TYR A 434 -7.10 -5.91 8.84
N PHE A 435 -6.29 -6.28 7.84
CA PHE A 435 -5.65 -7.59 7.72
C PHE A 435 -4.14 -7.49 7.89
N ARG A 436 -3.60 -8.32 8.77
CA ARG A 436 -2.15 -8.45 9.02
C ARG A 436 -1.61 -9.58 8.15
N ILE A 437 -0.71 -9.26 7.21
CA ILE A 437 -0.24 -10.22 6.20
C ILE A 437 1.12 -10.77 6.61
N SER A 438 1.13 -11.99 7.16
CA SER A 438 2.38 -12.65 7.58
C SER A 438 3.29 -12.94 6.40
N GLY A 439 4.59 -12.70 6.59
CA GLY A 439 5.61 -12.94 5.57
C GLY A 439 5.53 -12.03 4.33
N MET A 440 4.83 -10.90 4.43
CA MET A 440 4.77 -9.90 3.37
C MET A 440 5.65 -8.69 3.75
N ALA A 441 6.48 -8.25 2.82
CA ALA A 441 7.27 -7.02 2.95
C ALA A 441 6.46 -5.78 2.50
N HIS A 442 7.13 -4.67 2.16
CA HIS A 442 6.44 -3.44 1.77
C HIS A 442 5.66 -3.60 0.46
N CYS A 443 4.33 -3.64 0.56
CA CYS A 443 3.36 -3.77 -0.54
C CYS A 443 3.41 -5.04 -1.40
N ARG A 444 4.49 -5.81 -1.34
CA ARG A 444 4.74 -7.07 -2.07
C ARG A 444 6.02 -7.73 -1.54
N GLY A 445 6.30 -8.96 -2.01
CA GLY A 445 7.50 -9.68 -1.60
C GLY A 445 7.45 -10.12 -0.14
N GLY A 446 8.60 -10.40 0.46
CA GLY A 446 8.70 -11.07 1.76
C GLY A 446 8.80 -12.58 1.63
N THR A 447 9.02 -13.26 2.76
CA THR A 447 9.35 -14.69 2.78
C THR A 447 8.14 -15.60 2.82
N GLY A 448 6.95 -15.12 3.18
CA GLY A 448 5.75 -15.94 3.37
C GLY A 448 4.66 -15.75 2.31
N ALA A 449 3.41 -15.96 2.72
CA ALA A 449 2.25 -16.05 1.84
C ALA A 449 1.73 -14.66 1.38
N ASN A 450 2.54 -13.94 0.59
CA ASN A 450 2.31 -12.54 0.23
C ASN A 450 1.44 -12.31 -1.04
N LYS A 451 1.04 -13.36 -1.78
CA LYS A 451 0.19 -13.20 -2.96
C LYS A 451 -1.28 -13.02 -2.58
N ILE A 452 -1.67 -11.78 -2.28
CA ILE A 452 -3.03 -11.39 -1.86
C ILE A 452 -3.79 -10.56 -2.91
N GLY A 453 -3.22 -10.40 -4.11
CA GLY A 453 -3.85 -9.69 -5.23
C GLY A 453 -4.11 -8.20 -4.98
N ASN A 454 -3.15 -7.48 -4.41
CA ASN A 454 -3.21 -6.02 -4.28
C ASN A 454 -2.54 -5.26 -5.44
N ASN A 455 -1.87 -5.98 -6.36
CA ASN A 455 -1.30 -5.50 -7.61
C ASN A 455 -0.97 -6.70 -8.51
N LEU A 456 -0.39 -6.47 -9.69
CA LEU A 456 0.03 -7.52 -10.61
C LEU A 456 1.07 -8.49 -10.03
N ASP A 457 2.02 -7.99 -9.23
CA ASP A 457 3.09 -8.81 -8.65
C ASP A 457 2.60 -9.75 -7.54
N THR A 458 1.49 -9.40 -6.89
CA THR A 458 0.87 -10.15 -5.80
C THR A 458 -0.36 -10.94 -6.24
N LEU A 459 -0.69 -10.91 -7.53
CA LEU A 459 -1.81 -11.66 -8.10
C LEU A 459 -1.52 -13.17 -8.15
N ASP A 460 -2.28 -13.95 -7.39
CA ASP A 460 -2.41 -15.40 -7.58
C ASP A 460 -3.64 -15.71 -8.46
N LYS A 461 -4.83 -15.39 -7.94
CA LYS A 461 -6.12 -15.49 -8.64
C LYS A 461 -6.95 -14.25 -8.37
N TYR A 462 -7.88 -13.94 -9.26
CA TYR A 462 -8.87 -12.87 -9.04
C TYR A 462 -10.16 -13.46 -8.46
N GLU A 463 -10.07 -13.96 -7.23
CA GLU A 463 -11.20 -14.52 -6.47
C GLU A 463 -11.30 -13.81 -5.11
N PRO A 464 -12.51 -13.53 -4.59
CA PRO A 464 -12.71 -12.74 -3.38
C PRO A 464 -11.94 -13.23 -2.15
N GLU A 465 -11.69 -14.55 -2.05
CA GLU A 465 -10.97 -15.11 -0.92
C GLU A 465 -9.45 -14.86 -0.97
N SER A 466 -8.86 -14.71 -2.17
CA SER A 466 -7.40 -14.62 -2.38
C SER A 466 -6.95 -13.34 -3.06
N ASN A 467 -7.84 -12.35 -3.15
CA ASN A 467 -7.63 -11.13 -3.88
C ASN A 467 -8.34 -9.96 -3.21
N VAL A 468 -7.60 -9.00 -2.66
CA VAL A 468 -8.19 -7.89 -1.92
C VAL A 468 -9.04 -6.96 -2.79
N LEU A 469 -8.73 -6.80 -4.09
CA LEU A 469 -9.57 -6.04 -5.01
C LEU A 469 -10.89 -6.77 -5.31
N ALA A 470 -10.85 -8.08 -5.54
CA ALA A 470 -12.08 -8.88 -5.70
C ALA A 470 -12.88 -8.96 -4.40
N ALA A 471 -12.20 -8.97 -3.25
CA ALA A 471 -12.82 -8.99 -1.92
C ALA A 471 -13.62 -7.73 -1.65
N ILE A 472 -13.05 -6.53 -1.93
CA ILE A 472 -13.78 -5.28 -1.72
C ILE A 472 -15.00 -5.18 -2.64
N VAL A 473 -14.89 -5.65 -3.89
CA VAL A 473 -16.03 -5.73 -4.83
C VAL A 473 -17.12 -6.63 -4.27
N ASN A 474 -16.76 -7.81 -3.79
CA ASN A 474 -17.70 -8.77 -3.22
C ASN A 474 -18.38 -8.22 -1.96
N TRP A 475 -17.66 -7.44 -1.15
CA TRP A 475 -18.22 -6.78 0.02
C TRP A 475 -19.20 -5.67 -0.36
N VAL A 476 -18.80 -4.75 -1.24
CA VAL A 476 -19.62 -3.60 -1.66
C VAL A 476 -20.86 -4.04 -2.44
N GLU A 477 -20.74 -4.98 -3.37
CA GLU A 477 -21.83 -5.35 -4.28
C GLU A 477 -22.74 -6.46 -3.75
N LYS A 478 -22.23 -7.31 -2.85
CA LYS A 478 -22.96 -8.50 -2.37
C LYS A 478 -23.08 -8.58 -0.85
N GLY A 479 -22.58 -7.58 -0.11
CA GLY A 479 -22.60 -7.57 1.35
C GLY A 479 -21.72 -8.65 1.99
N LYS A 480 -20.82 -9.28 1.22
CA LYS A 480 -19.99 -10.40 1.68
C LYS A 480 -18.61 -9.91 2.10
N ALA A 481 -18.52 -9.49 3.35
CA ALA A 481 -17.29 -9.00 3.94
C ALA A 481 -16.25 -10.12 4.12
N PRO A 482 -14.96 -9.89 3.83
CA PRO A 482 -13.92 -10.91 3.99
C PRO A 482 -13.61 -11.18 5.46
N GLU A 483 -13.68 -12.43 5.90
CA GLU A 483 -13.27 -12.81 7.26
C GLU A 483 -11.76 -12.97 7.42
N SER A 484 -11.08 -13.30 6.34
CA SER A 484 -9.63 -13.47 6.21
C SER A 484 -9.22 -13.14 4.78
N VAL A 485 -7.93 -12.90 4.54
CA VAL A 485 -7.36 -12.79 3.19
C VAL A 485 -6.43 -13.99 2.94
N LEU A 486 -6.75 -14.82 1.95
CA LEU A 486 -5.89 -15.94 1.58
C LEU A 486 -4.68 -15.44 0.80
N GLY A 487 -3.51 -15.59 1.39
CA GLY A 487 -2.24 -15.42 0.70
C GLY A 487 -1.67 -16.75 0.21
N THR A 488 -0.92 -16.71 -0.88
CA THR A 488 -0.11 -17.82 -1.38
C THR A 488 1.37 -17.45 -1.37
N GLN A 489 2.23 -18.38 -0.95
CA GLN A 489 3.68 -18.29 -1.06
C GLN A 489 4.11 -19.13 -2.26
N TYR A 490 4.95 -18.55 -3.11
CA TYR A 490 5.58 -19.25 -4.23
C TYR A 490 7.09 -19.27 -4.03
N ALA A 491 7.73 -20.38 -4.42
CA ALA A 491 9.17 -20.52 -4.38
C ALA A 491 9.83 -19.48 -5.30
N LEU A 492 10.98 -18.95 -4.89
CA LEU A 492 11.81 -18.04 -5.69
C LEU A 492 12.60 -18.82 -6.76
N THR A 493 11.95 -19.78 -7.41
CA THR A 493 12.51 -20.59 -8.50
C THR A 493 11.83 -20.22 -9.81
N ARG A 494 12.43 -20.60 -10.94
CA ARG A 494 11.87 -20.34 -12.28
C ARG A 494 10.46 -20.92 -12.45
N ASN A 495 10.17 -22.03 -11.77
CA ASN A 495 8.90 -22.76 -11.87
C ASN A 495 7.80 -22.18 -10.98
N LYS A 496 8.13 -21.27 -10.04
CA LYS A 496 7.18 -20.66 -9.08
C LYS A 496 6.24 -21.69 -8.46
N GLU A 497 6.80 -22.76 -7.90
CA GLU A 497 6.02 -23.80 -7.23
C GLU A 497 5.38 -23.25 -5.96
N LYS A 498 4.15 -23.65 -5.68
CA LYS A 498 3.45 -23.23 -4.47
C LYS A 498 4.11 -23.87 -3.25
N VAL A 499 4.52 -23.04 -2.29
CA VAL A 499 5.18 -23.46 -1.04
C VAL A 499 4.17 -23.56 0.09
N ALA A 500 3.37 -22.52 0.31
CA ALA A 500 2.39 -22.47 1.40
C ALA A 500 1.19 -21.59 1.03
N SER A 501 0.12 -21.70 1.82
CA SER A 501 -0.95 -20.71 1.85
C SER A 501 -1.38 -20.41 3.29
N ARG A 502 -1.70 -19.15 3.55
CA ARG A 502 -2.16 -18.69 4.87
C ARG A 502 -3.43 -17.85 4.71
N LYS A 503 -4.41 -18.08 5.58
CA LYS A 503 -5.58 -17.21 5.70
C LYS A 503 -5.26 -16.12 6.72
N HIS A 504 -4.76 -15.00 6.24
CA HIS A 504 -4.35 -13.86 7.06
C HIS A 504 -5.52 -13.31 7.84
N CYS A 505 -5.35 -13.20 9.16
CA CYS A 505 -6.40 -12.82 10.08
C CYS A 505 -6.73 -11.33 10.02
N ARG A 506 -8.00 -11.04 10.29
CA ARG A 506 -8.47 -9.69 10.57
C ARG A 506 -8.07 -9.27 11.99
N TYR A 507 -7.36 -8.15 12.12
CA TYR A 507 -7.03 -7.52 13.40
C TYR A 507 -8.30 -7.24 14.23
N PRO A 508 -8.29 -7.45 15.55
CA PRO A 508 -7.14 -7.76 16.42
C PRO A 508 -6.77 -9.26 16.50
N ARG A 509 -7.39 -10.13 15.70
CA ARG A 509 -7.09 -11.56 15.73
C ARG A 509 -5.71 -11.86 15.16
N ARG A 510 -5.13 -12.97 15.60
CA ARG A 510 -3.85 -13.49 15.11
C ARG A 510 -3.99 -14.90 14.57
N ASN A 511 -3.12 -15.24 13.62
CA ASN A 511 -3.00 -16.60 13.12
C ASN A 511 -2.27 -17.45 14.16
N VAL A 512 -2.89 -18.54 14.59
CA VAL A 512 -2.33 -19.51 15.54
C VAL A 512 -2.28 -20.87 14.87
N TYR A 513 -1.12 -21.54 14.93
CA TYR A 513 -0.97 -22.90 14.43
C TYR A 513 -1.67 -23.91 15.35
N ILE A 514 -2.46 -24.80 14.76
CA ILE A 514 -3.29 -25.78 15.50
C ILE A 514 -2.88 -27.24 15.23
N GLY A 515 -1.72 -27.46 14.61
CA GLY A 515 -1.20 -28.79 14.26
C GLY A 515 -1.47 -29.20 12.80
N GLY A 516 -0.67 -30.14 12.28
CA GLY A 516 -0.75 -30.64 10.91
C GLY A 516 0.32 -30.06 9.97
N ASP A 517 0.05 -30.01 8.68
CA ASP A 517 0.98 -29.43 7.69
C ASP A 517 0.94 -27.89 7.78
N SER A 518 2.02 -27.26 8.26
CA SER A 518 2.09 -25.80 8.45
C SER A 518 1.95 -24.99 7.15
N SER A 519 2.23 -25.61 6.01
CA SER A 519 2.06 -24.99 4.68
C SER A 519 0.57 -24.90 4.26
N SER A 520 -0.31 -25.66 4.93
CA SER A 520 -1.73 -25.69 4.65
C SER A 520 -2.50 -24.66 5.47
N PRO A 521 -3.42 -23.89 4.86
CA PRO A 521 -4.23 -22.91 5.57
C PRO A 521 -5.23 -23.54 6.54
N LYS A 522 -5.42 -24.88 6.51
CA LYS A 522 -6.30 -25.60 7.45
C LYS A 522 -5.66 -25.86 8.81
N SER A 523 -4.33 -25.75 8.88
CA SER A 523 -3.55 -25.99 10.09
C SER A 523 -3.43 -24.74 10.96
N TRP A 524 -4.17 -23.67 10.61
CA TRP A 524 -4.12 -22.37 11.25
C TRP A 524 -5.52 -21.86 11.53
N ARG A 525 -5.68 -21.13 12.63
CA ARG A 525 -6.94 -20.51 13.04
C ARG A 525 -6.72 -19.05 13.44
N CYS A 526 -7.71 -18.21 13.18
CA CYS A 526 -7.75 -16.87 13.74
C CYS A 526 -8.30 -16.90 15.17
N GLU A 527 -7.52 -16.41 16.12
CA GLU A 527 -7.89 -16.27 17.54
C GLU A 527 -7.84 -14.83 18.01
#